data_AF-R0LZK6-F1
#
_entry.id   AF-R0LZK6-F1
#
_cell.length_a   1.000
_cell.length_b   1.000
_cell.length_c   1.000
_cell.angle_alpha   90.00
_cell.angle_beta   90.00
_cell.angle_gamma   90.00
#
_symmetry.space_group_name_H-M   'P 1'
#
loop_
_entity.id
_entity.type
_entity.pdbx_description
1 polymer ?
#
loop_
_entity_poly.entity_id
_entity_poly.type
_entity_poly.pdbx_seq_one_letter_code
_entity_poly.pdbx_strand_id
1 'polypeptide(L)'
;MRLLNPTYEESTSHRLKTFLYTSITDTFVVERICRCIYRGQLSLYTIFTAKIIYDKVYNKEQDNTLPFNNSSYIQNHFLVFIACVIIASKSYMDLSYTNISWTELCHFPVNHINKTERIVLQIIDYDVIIPFKTLEAISISYGCVKETQKIKQKKCAKIRRFISKIFSPFMCLN
;
A
#
# COMPACT_ATOMS: atom_id res chain seq x y z
N MET A 1 21.08 -17.84 6.08
CA MET A 1 19.61 -18.00 6.15
C MET A 1 19.18 -17.85 7.62
N ARG A 2 18.73 -16.67 8.06
CA ARG A 2 18.10 -16.54 9.39
C ARG A 2 16.66 -16.98 9.24
N LEU A 3 16.29 -18.09 9.87
CA LEU A 3 14.90 -18.52 10.01
C LEU A 3 14.19 -17.48 10.89
N LEU A 4 13.48 -16.54 10.25
CA LEU A 4 12.58 -15.63 10.95
C LEU A 4 11.38 -16.45 11.43
N ASN A 5 10.93 -16.21 12.67
CA ASN A 5 9.77 -16.89 13.23
C ASN A 5 8.54 -16.69 12.32
N PRO A 6 7.75 -17.74 12.02
CA PRO A 6 6.56 -17.65 11.16
C PRO A 6 5.57 -16.56 11.61
N THR A 7 5.45 -16.37 12.93
CA THR A 7 4.60 -15.35 13.55
C THR A 7 5.05 -13.91 13.26
N TYR A 8 6.35 -13.69 13.02
CA TYR A 8 6.90 -12.38 12.67
C TYR A 8 6.63 -12.04 11.19
N GLU A 9 6.77 -13.02 10.29
CA GLU A 9 6.43 -12.85 8.86
C GLU A 9 4.93 -12.59 8.67
N GLU A 10 4.08 -13.31 9.40
CA GLU A 10 2.63 -13.11 9.34
C GLU A 10 2.21 -11.72 9.87
N SER A 11 2.84 -11.26 10.97
CA SER A 11 2.59 -9.92 11.53
C SER A 11 3.07 -8.79 10.61
N THR A 12 4.24 -8.93 9.99
CA THR A 12 4.78 -7.93 9.05
C THR A 12 3.96 -7.88 7.76
N SER A 13 3.51 -9.04 7.27
CA SER A 13 2.57 -9.15 6.14
C SER A 13 1.24 -8.49 6.40
N HIS A 14 0.63 -8.74 7.55
CA HIS A 14 -0.61 -8.07 7.93
C HIS A 14 -0.44 -6.54 7.99
N ARG A 15 0.67 -6.04 8.55
CA ARG A 15 0.94 -4.59 8.64
C ARG A 15 1.11 -3.94 7.27
N LEU A 16 1.89 -4.56 6.38
CA LEU A 16 2.08 -4.06 5.03
C LEU A 16 0.75 -3.99 4.27
N LYS A 17 -0.07 -5.05 4.35
CA LYS A 17 -1.41 -5.05 3.76
C LYS A 17 -2.28 -3.92 4.31
N THR A 18 -2.34 -3.77 5.63
CA THR A 18 -3.09 -2.69 6.30
C THR A 18 -2.65 -1.32 5.81
N PHE A 19 -1.35 -1.12 5.63
CA PHE A 19 -0.78 0.12 5.11
C PHE A 19 -1.20 0.38 3.65
N LEU A 20 -1.17 -0.63 2.78
CA LEU A 20 -1.59 -0.49 1.39
C LEU A 20 -3.11 -0.25 1.25
N TYR A 21 -3.92 -0.87 2.12
CA TYR A 21 -5.37 -0.67 2.18
C TYR A 21 -5.80 0.75 2.48
N THR A 22 -4.90 1.63 2.93
CA THR A 22 -5.22 3.05 3.14
C THR A 22 -5.51 3.80 1.84
N SER A 23 -5.01 3.32 0.69
CA SER A 23 -5.26 3.93 -0.62
C SER A 23 -5.67 2.96 -1.72
N ILE A 24 -5.52 1.65 -1.50
CA ILE A 24 -5.91 0.62 -2.48
C ILE A 24 -6.99 -0.23 -1.84
N THR A 25 -8.22 -0.10 -2.34
CA THR A 25 -9.38 -0.81 -1.76
C THR A 25 -9.50 -2.26 -2.24
N ASP A 26 -8.95 -2.57 -3.41
CA ASP A 26 -9.01 -3.91 -4.00
C ASP A 26 -8.04 -4.89 -3.30
N THR A 27 -8.64 -5.85 -2.59
CA THR A 27 -7.96 -6.97 -1.91
C THR A 27 -7.03 -7.75 -2.82
N PHE A 28 -7.47 -8.09 -4.04
CA PHE A 28 -6.66 -8.88 -4.97
C PHE A 28 -5.44 -8.09 -5.43
N VAL A 29 -5.61 -6.79 -5.71
CA VAL A 29 -4.50 -5.89 -6.07
C VAL A 29 -3.49 -5.81 -4.93
N VAL A 30 -3.93 -5.59 -3.69
CA VAL A 30 -3.04 -5.52 -2.51
C VAL A 30 -2.27 -6.84 -2.31
N GLU A 31 -2.95 -7.99 -2.40
CA GLU A 31 -2.28 -9.29 -2.29
C GLU A 31 -1.23 -9.51 -3.39
N ARG A 32 -1.52 -9.03 -4.60
CA ARG A 32 -0.59 -9.16 -5.73
C ARG A 32 0.61 -8.22 -5.55
N ILE A 33 0.39 -6.99 -5.09
CA ILE A 33 1.46 -6.04 -4.74
C ILE A 33 2.35 -6.63 -3.64
N CYS A 34 1.78 -7.14 -2.56
CA CYS A 34 2.54 -7.76 -1.48
C CYS A 34 3.41 -8.91 -1.99
N ARG A 35 2.88 -9.80 -2.84
CA ARG A 35 3.66 -10.88 -3.47
C ARG A 35 4.85 -10.34 -4.27
N CYS A 36 4.67 -9.28 -5.06
CA CYS A 36 5.77 -8.65 -5.80
C CYS A 36 6.79 -8.00 -4.86
N ILE A 37 6.35 -7.31 -3.81
CA ILE A 37 7.23 -6.71 -2.79
C ILE A 37 8.11 -7.76 -2.13
N TYR A 38 7.53 -8.89 -1.71
CA TYR A 38 8.27 -9.98 -1.06
C TYR A 38 9.26 -10.66 -2.00
N ARG A 39 8.84 -10.96 -3.23
CA ARG A 39 9.72 -11.57 -4.24
C ARG A 39 10.86 -10.64 -4.65
N GLY A 40 10.58 -9.35 -4.80
CA GLY A 40 11.57 -8.33 -5.15
C GLY A 40 12.44 -7.88 -3.98
N GLN A 41 12.20 -8.39 -2.77
CA GLN A 41 12.91 -8.00 -1.53
C GLN A 41 13.00 -6.48 -1.34
N LEU A 42 11.90 -5.78 -1.62
CA LEU A 42 11.91 -4.32 -1.64
C LEU A 42 12.06 -3.75 -0.23
N SER A 43 12.86 -2.69 -0.13
CA SER A 43 13.05 -1.97 1.13
C SER A 43 11.77 -1.23 1.53
N LEU A 44 11.54 -1.07 2.85
CA LEU A 44 10.44 -0.23 3.35
C LEU A 44 10.53 1.21 2.83
N TYR A 45 11.74 1.74 2.68
CA TYR A 45 11.96 3.06 2.10
C TYR A 45 11.38 3.17 0.69
N THR A 46 11.68 2.19 -0.18
CA THR A 46 11.13 2.13 -1.55
C THR A 46 9.61 2.01 -1.52
N ILE A 47 9.06 1.19 -0.62
CA ILE A 47 7.61 0.98 -0.48
C ILE A 47 6.92 2.27 -0.02
N PHE A 48 7.47 2.99 0.95
CA PHE A 48 6.92 4.26 1.44
C PHE A 48 6.94 5.33 0.36
N THR A 49 8.07 5.45 -0.34
CA THR A 49 8.23 6.37 -1.48
C THR A 49 7.23 6.06 -2.58
N ALA A 50 7.09 4.78 -2.96
CA ALA A 50 6.12 4.34 -3.96
C ALA A 50 4.68 4.65 -3.54
N LYS A 51 4.36 4.45 -2.26
CA LYS A 51 3.04 4.77 -1.72
C LYS A 51 2.74 6.27 -1.81
N ILE A 52 3.68 7.13 -1.48
CA ILE A 52 3.53 8.59 -1.60
C ILE A 52 3.27 8.98 -3.05
N ILE A 53 4.04 8.43 -3.99
CA ILE A 53 3.86 8.70 -5.42
C ILE A 53 2.48 8.21 -5.88
N TYR A 54 2.07 7.00 -5.46
CA TYR A 54 0.75 6.46 -5.78
C TYR A 54 -0.38 7.36 -5.26
N ASP A 55 -0.25 7.86 -4.03
CA ASP A 55 -1.24 8.77 -3.44
C ASP A 55 -1.32 10.10 -4.23
N LYS A 56 -0.19 10.64 -4.71
CA LYS A 56 -0.20 11.81 -5.61
C LYS A 56 -0.99 11.53 -6.90
N VAL A 57 -0.78 10.36 -7.50
CA VAL A 57 -1.50 9.95 -8.73
C VAL A 57 -2.99 9.81 -8.46
N TYR A 58 -3.36 9.11 -7.40
CA TYR A 58 -4.74 8.82 -7.04
C TYR A 58 -5.52 10.09 -6.68
N ASN A 59 -4.90 11.04 -5.98
CA ASN A 59 -5.54 12.33 -5.68
C ASN A 59 -5.83 13.13 -6.96
N LYS A 60 -4.89 13.17 -7.92
CA LYS A 60 -5.11 13.83 -9.21
C LYS A 60 -6.22 13.18 -10.05
N GLU A 61 -6.35 11.86 -9.96
CA GLU A 61 -7.47 11.13 -10.56
C GLU A 61 -8.81 11.53 -9.94
N GLN A 62 -8.90 11.57 -8.60
CA GLN A 62 -10.13 11.97 -7.91
C GLN A 62 -10.54 13.42 -8.19
N ASP A 63 -9.56 14.32 -8.26
CA ASP A 63 -9.80 15.73 -8.55
C ASP A 63 -10.13 15.98 -10.04
N ASN A 64 -10.13 14.95 -10.89
CA ASN A 64 -10.27 15.04 -12.34
C ASN A 64 -9.27 16.01 -13.00
N THR A 65 -8.10 16.20 -12.39
CA THR A 65 -7.03 17.10 -12.87
C THR A 65 -5.98 16.37 -13.70
N LEU A 66 -6.36 15.23 -14.28
CA LEU A 66 -5.47 14.44 -15.11
C LEU A 66 -5.11 15.22 -16.39
N PRO A 67 -3.82 15.36 -16.72
CA PRO A 67 -3.39 16.21 -17.81
C PRO A 67 -3.80 15.69 -19.21
N PHE A 68 -4.21 14.42 -19.34
CA PHE A 68 -4.58 13.77 -20.62
C PHE A 68 -5.59 12.61 -20.42
N ASN A 69 -6.23 12.13 -21.50
CA ASN A 69 -7.21 11.04 -21.49
C ASN A 69 -6.57 9.64 -21.31
N ASN A 70 -5.88 9.42 -20.19
CA ASN A 70 -5.19 8.18 -19.83
C ASN A 70 -5.95 7.33 -18.80
N SER A 71 -7.25 7.60 -18.60
CA SER A 71 -8.08 6.97 -17.56
C SER A 71 -8.03 5.43 -17.59
N SER A 72 -7.99 4.83 -18.78
CA SER A 72 -7.91 3.37 -18.94
C SER A 72 -6.65 2.73 -18.37
N TYR A 73 -5.52 3.46 -18.33
CA TYR A 73 -4.27 2.95 -17.76
C TYR A 73 -4.23 3.07 -16.23
N ILE A 74 -4.94 4.05 -15.68
CA ILE A 74 -5.02 4.28 -14.24
C ILE A 74 -5.89 3.21 -13.55
N GLN A 75 -6.88 2.68 -14.27
CA GLN A 75 -7.72 1.56 -13.80
C GLN A 75 -6.93 0.32 -13.35
N ASN A 76 -5.73 0.09 -13.90
CA ASN A 76 -4.87 -1.00 -13.44
C ASN A 76 -4.02 -0.56 -12.24
N HIS A 77 -4.66 -0.42 -11.09
CA HIS A 77 -4.04 0.02 -9.83
C HIS A 77 -2.80 -0.78 -9.45
N PHE A 78 -2.76 -2.09 -9.75
CA PHE A 78 -1.57 -2.91 -9.56
C PHE A 78 -0.39 -2.37 -10.39
N LEU A 79 -0.58 -2.20 -11.70
CA LEU A 79 0.50 -1.80 -12.59
C LEU A 79 0.94 -0.36 -12.31
N VAL A 80 0.00 0.51 -11.94
CA VAL A 80 0.30 1.87 -11.46
C VAL A 80 1.17 1.83 -10.21
N PHE A 81 0.81 1.01 -9.22
CA PHE A 81 1.63 0.88 -8.02
C PHE A 81 3.03 0.32 -8.31
N ILE A 82 3.14 -0.69 -9.18
CA ILE A 82 4.44 -1.21 -9.63
C ILE A 82 5.26 -0.13 -10.34
N ALA A 83 4.64 0.71 -11.17
CA ALA A 83 5.32 1.85 -11.78
C ALA A 83 5.82 2.85 -10.72
N CYS A 84 5.04 3.12 -9.67
CA CYS A 84 5.48 3.96 -8.56
C CYS A 84 6.68 3.35 -7.81
N VAL A 85 6.71 2.02 -7.65
CA VAL A 85 7.86 1.30 -7.09
C VAL A 85 9.10 1.44 -7.97
N ILE A 86 8.96 1.29 -9.29
CA ILE A 86 10.08 1.45 -10.24
C ILE A 86 10.65 2.86 -10.16
N ILE A 87 9.80 3.89 -10.17
CA ILE A 87 10.20 5.29 -10.05
C ILE A 87 10.91 5.53 -8.72
N ALA A 88 10.36 5.03 -7.62
CA ALA A 88 10.97 5.12 -6.30
C ALA A 88 12.37 4.48 -6.27
N SER A 89 12.51 3.27 -6.83
CA SER A 89 13.81 2.59 -6.92
C SER A 89 14.81 3.38 -7.73
N LYS A 90 14.43 3.89 -8.91
CA LYS A 90 15.34 4.66 -9.78
C LYS A 90 15.73 6.02 -9.20
N SER A 91 14.86 6.63 -8.41
CA SER A 91 15.09 7.98 -7.88
C SER A 91 15.94 7.98 -6.61
N TYR A 92 15.92 6.88 -5.84
CA TYR A 92 16.44 6.87 -4.48
C TYR A 92 17.35 5.70 -4.12
N MET A 93 17.53 4.74 -5.01
CA MET A 93 18.50 3.66 -4.82
C MET A 93 19.67 3.88 -5.75
N ASP A 94 20.89 3.63 -5.26
CA ASP A 94 22.10 3.72 -6.10
C ASP A 94 22.08 2.67 -7.22
N LEU A 95 21.47 1.51 -6.94
CA LEU A 95 21.26 0.43 -7.89
C LEU A 95 19.77 0.14 -8.00
N SER A 96 19.27 0.18 -9.23
CA SER A 96 17.87 -0.15 -9.53
C SER A 96 17.79 -1.13 -10.69
N TYR A 97 16.79 -2.01 -10.63
CA TYR A 97 16.53 -2.94 -11.71
C TYR A 97 16.05 -2.22 -12.98
N THR A 98 16.44 -2.77 -14.13
CA THR A 98 15.91 -2.32 -15.42
C THR A 98 14.41 -2.66 -15.54
N ASN A 99 13.68 -1.94 -16.39
CA ASN A 99 12.25 -2.21 -16.59
C ASN A 99 11.99 -3.62 -17.16
N ILE A 100 12.93 -4.19 -17.92
CA ILE A 100 12.79 -5.57 -18.40
C ILE A 100 12.88 -6.58 -17.25
N SER A 101 13.73 -6.34 -16.25
CA SER A 101 13.81 -7.19 -15.05
C SER A 101 12.49 -7.21 -14.27
N TRP A 102 11.73 -6.10 -14.27
CA TRP A 102 10.42 -6.04 -13.61
C TRP A 102 9.35 -6.90 -14.27
N THR A 103 9.53 -7.30 -15.54
CA THR A 103 8.60 -8.20 -16.24
C THR A 103 8.50 -9.57 -15.56
N GLU A 104 9.61 -10.05 -14.97
CA GLU A 104 9.67 -11.31 -14.24
C GLU A 104 8.89 -11.26 -12.92
N LEU A 105 8.87 -10.10 -12.26
CA LEU A 105 8.21 -9.92 -10.96
C LEU A 105 6.71 -9.65 -11.07
N CYS A 106 6.29 -8.86 -12.07
CA CYS A 106 4.91 -8.38 -12.17
C CYS A 106 4.10 -9.05 -13.30
N HIS A 107 4.76 -9.80 -14.18
CA HIS A 107 4.17 -10.50 -15.32
C HIS A 107 3.44 -9.57 -16.31
N PHE A 108 3.95 -8.36 -16.50
CA PHE A 108 3.52 -7.45 -17.56
C PHE A 108 4.61 -7.32 -18.64
N PRO A 109 4.23 -7.17 -19.92
CA PRO A 109 5.19 -6.84 -20.97
C PRO A 109 5.91 -5.52 -20.67
N VAL A 110 7.19 -5.43 -21.02
CA VAL A 110 8.01 -4.23 -20.76
C VAL A 110 7.39 -2.96 -21.37
N ASN A 111 6.70 -3.07 -22.51
CA ASN A 111 6.00 -1.94 -23.13
C ASN A 111 4.89 -1.36 -22.25
N HIS A 112 4.15 -2.22 -21.53
CA HIS A 112 3.12 -1.77 -20.59
C HIS A 112 3.76 -1.08 -19.39
N ILE A 113 4.84 -1.66 -18.85
CA ILE A 113 5.59 -1.07 -17.73
C ILE A 113 6.12 0.31 -18.10
N ASN A 114 6.82 0.43 -19.23
CA ASN A 114 7.38 1.68 -19.73
C ASN A 114 6.29 2.75 -19.95
N LYS A 115 5.15 2.34 -20.51
CA LYS A 115 4.03 3.25 -20.76
C LYS A 115 3.42 3.74 -19.45
N THR A 116 3.16 2.84 -18.50
CA THR A 116 2.57 3.22 -17.20
C THR A 116 3.54 4.06 -16.38
N GLU A 117 4.83 3.75 -16.37
CA GLU A 117 5.86 4.59 -15.73
C GLU A 117 5.84 6.01 -16.28
N ARG A 118 5.82 6.17 -17.61
CA ARG A 118 5.72 7.49 -18.25
C ARG A 118 4.45 8.23 -17.86
N ILE A 119 3.31 7.54 -17.85
CA ILE A 119 2.02 8.14 -17.46
C ILE A 119 2.07 8.62 -16.00
N VAL A 120 2.60 7.81 -15.08
CA VAL A 120 2.75 8.19 -13.67
C VAL A 120 3.63 9.43 -13.52
N LEU A 121 4.79 9.46 -14.18
CA LEU A 121 5.69 10.62 -14.17
C LEU A 121 5.00 11.87 -14.71
N GLN A 122 4.27 11.77 -15.81
CA GLN A 122 3.51 12.89 -16.38
C GLN A 122 2.41 13.38 -15.43
N ILE A 123 1.69 12.46 -14.78
CA ILE A 123 0.64 12.82 -13.82
C ILE A 123 1.25 13.58 -12.64
N ILE A 124 2.37 13.14 -12.09
CA ILE A 124 3.03 13.84 -10.96
C ILE A 124 3.89 15.03 -11.41
N ASP A 125 3.84 15.43 -12.68
CA ASP A 125 4.67 16.49 -13.26
C ASP A 125 6.17 16.30 -12.99
N TYR A 126 6.61 15.05 -13.06
CA TYR A 126 7.98 14.62 -12.76
C TYR A 126 8.48 15.02 -11.35
N ASP A 127 7.58 15.47 -10.46
CA ASP A 127 7.89 15.77 -9.05
C ASP A 127 8.01 14.47 -8.24
N VAL A 128 9.14 13.82 -8.44
CA VAL A 128 9.57 12.62 -7.71
C VAL A 128 10.18 12.96 -6.35
N ILE A 129 10.42 14.23 -6.05
CA ILE A 129 11.08 14.66 -4.82
C ILE A 129 10.12 14.49 -3.63
N ILE A 130 10.59 13.76 -2.62
CA ILE A 130 9.88 13.51 -1.38
C ILE A 130 10.62 14.20 -0.24
N PRO A 131 10.00 15.19 0.43
CA PRO A 131 10.57 15.79 1.63
C PRO A 131 10.77 14.74 2.73
N PHE A 132 11.92 14.80 3.43
CA PHE A 132 12.22 13.89 4.54
C PHE A 132 11.10 13.86 5.60
N LYS A 133 10.51 15.02 5.92
CA LYS A 133 9.38 15.13 6.86
C LYS A 133 8.17 14.28 6.45
N THR A 134 7.88 14.21 5.16
CA THR A 134 6.77 13.38 4.62
C THR A 134 7.08 11.90 4.80
N LEU A 135 8.31 11.50 4.51
CA LEU A 135 8.76 10.12 4.68
C LEU A 135 8.78 9.70 6.17
N GLU A 136 9.27 10.58 7.04
CA GLU A 136 9.29 10.38 8.48
C GLU A 136 7.87 10.18 9.03
N ALA A 137 6.93 11.05 8.66
CA ALA A 137 5.53 10.94 9.06
C ALA A 137 4.90 9.59 8.65
N ILE A 138 5.16 9.13 7.42
CA ILE A 138 4.68 7.81 6.97
C ILE A 138 5.33 6.69 7.75
N SER A 139 6.63 6.75 8.03
CA SER A 139 7.33 5.71 8.79
C SER A 139 6.77 5.58 10.23
N ILE A 140 6.46 6.72 10.87
CA ILE A 140 5.82 6.76 12.19
C ILE A 140 4.43 6.15 12.10
N SER A 141 3.62 6.56 11.12
CA SER A 141 2.26 6.02 10.95
C SER A 141 2.26 4.50 10.73
N TYR A 142 3.23 3.98 9.97
CA TYR A 142 3.43 2.56 9.74
C TYR A 142 3.86 1.81 11.01
N GLY A 143 4.65 2.45 11.87
CA GLY A 143 5.04 1.95 13.19
C GLY A 143 3.86 1.87 14.19
N CYS A 144 2.99 2.87 14.19
CA CYS A 144 1.92 3.06 15.17
C CYS A 144 0.67 2.16 15.00
N VAL A 145 0.56 1.37 13.94
CA VAL A 145 -0.62 0.49 13.66
C VAL A 145 -0.94 -0.51 14.79
N LYS A 146 -0.03 -0.71 15.76
CA LYS A 146 -0.21 -1.62 16.91
C LYS A 146 -1.27 -1.17 17.94
N GLU A 147 -1.68 0.10 17.98
CA GLU A 147 -2.54 0.61 19.07
C GLU A 147 -4.04 0.65 18.75
N THR A 148 -4.41 0.88 17.49
CA THR A 148 -5.82 1.10 17.10
C THR A 148 -6.67 -0.17 17.16
N GLN A 149 -6.07 -1.34 16.92
CA GLN A 149 -6.77 -2.63 17.00
C GLN A 149 -7.08 -3.06 18.44
N LYS A 150 -6.17 -2.79 19.40
CA LYS A 150 -6.43 -3.04 20.83
C LYS A 150 -7.55 -2.15 21.36
N ILE A 151 -7.65 -0.90 20.90
CA ILE A 151 -8.69 0.05 21.34
C ILE A 151 -10.06 -0.34 20.76
N LYS A 152 -10.15 -0.73 19.47
CA LYS A 152 -11.41 -1.22 18.87
C LYS A 152 -11.89 -2.54 19.49
N GLN A 153 -11.01 -3.51 19.72
CA GLN A 153 -11.37 -4.78 20.38
C GLN A 153 -11.83 -4.56 21.83
N LYS A 154 -11.16 -3.69 22.59
CA LYS A 154 -11.60 -3.32 23.95
C LYS A 154 -12.95 -2.61 23.94
N LYS A 155 -13.23 -1.72 22.98
CA LYS A 155 -14.54 -1.06 22.84
C LYS A 155 -15.65 -2.06 22.48
N CYS A 156 -15.44 -2.95 21.51
CA CYS A 156 -16.43 -3.98 21.14
C CYS A 156 -16.67 -4.98 22.30
N ALA A 157 -15.64 -5.38 23.05
CA ALA A 157 -15.80 -6.23 24.23
C ALA A 157 -16.55 -5.53 25.37
N LYS A 158 -16.33 -4.23 25.56
CA LYS A 158 -17.01 -3.42 26.59
C LYS A 158 -18.49 -3.19 26.24
N ILE A 159 -18.79 -2.91 24.96
CA ILE A 159 -20.17 -2.79 24.46
C ILE A 159 -20.90 -4.14 24.55
N ARG A 160 -20.27 -5.25 24.17
CA ARG A 160 -20.87 -6.59 24.27
C ARG A 160 -21.19 -6.99 25.72
N ARG A 161 -20.31 -6.65 26.67
CA ARG A 161 -20.56 -6.84 28.13
C ARG A 161 -21.62 -5.91 28.69
N PHE A 162 -21.80 -4.72 28.11
CA PHE A 162 -22.82 -3.77 28.54
C PHE A 162 -24.20 -4.21 28.05
N ILE A 163 -24.32 -4.60 26.78
CA ILE A 163 -25.54 -5.16 26.19
C ILE A 163 -25.95 -6.45 26.91
N SER A 164 -25.00 -7.35 27.20
CA SER A 164 -25.29 -8.60 27.92
C SER A 164 -25.76 -8.38 29.36
N LYS A 165 -25.41 -7.25 30.00
CA LYS A 165 -25.86 -6.90 31.35
C LYS A 165 -27.22 -6.20 31.37
N ILE A 166 -27.56 -5.49 30.29
CA ILE A 166 -28.86 -4.82 30.13
C ILE A 166 -29.96 -5.83 29.73
N PHE A 167 -29.61 -6.82 28.90
CA PHE A 167 -30.57 -7.80 28.38
C PHE A 167 -30.63 -9.12 29.17
N SER A 168 -29.83 -9.31 30.22
CA SER A 168 -29.84 -10.55 31.01
C SER A 168 -31.01 -10.80 31.98
N PRO A 169 -31.97 -9.89 32.25
CA PRO A 169 -33.16 -10.27 33.02
C PRO A 169 -34.44 -10.52 32.19
N PHE A 170 -34.45 -10.32 30.86
CA PHE A 170 -35.71 -10.34 30.09
C PHE A 170 -36.00 -11.61 29.26
N MET A 171 -35.24 -12.70 29.43
CA MET A 171 -35.50 -13.98 28.74
C MET A 171 -35.66 -15.17 29.70
N CYS A 172 -36.36 -14.97 30.81
CA CYS A 172 -36.96 -16.04 31.60
C CYS A 172 -38.36 -15.59 32.05
N LEU A 173 -39.36 -15.61 31.16
CA LEU A 173 -40.80 -15.69 31.50
C LEU A 173 -41.64 -15.77 30.20
N ASN A 174 -41.86 -17.01 29.76
CA ASN A 174 -43.10 -17.60 29.23
C ASN A 174 -42.76 -18.79 28.32
#